data_AF-A0AAE0W6G0-F1
#
_entry.id   AF-A0AAE0W6G0-F1
#
_cell.length_a   1.000
_cell.length_b   1.000
_cell.length_c   1.000
_cell.angle_alpha   90.00
_cell.angle_beta   90.00
_cell.angle_gamma   90.00
#
_symmetry.space_group_name_H-M   'P 1'
#
loop_
_entity.id
_entity.type
_entity.pdbx_description
1 polymer ?
#
loop_
_entity_poly.entity_id
_entity_poly.type
_entity_poly.pdbx_seq_one_letter_code
_entity_poly.pdbx_strand_id
1 'polypeptide(L)'
;MVVAIDFGTTYSSWACSMRHEYEENPTKIYVRQWIGGEHFSPKVPTTVLIRPDGKTLEAFGYEAEDRYADLVEEGKHKCWYYFEKFKMKIFNNKVRIIPM
;
A
#
# COMPACT_ATOMS: atom_id res chain seq x y z
N MET A 1 -7.42 -8.51 18.20
CA MET A 1 -6.82 -8.67 16.86
C MET A 1 -5.48 -7.96 16.87
N VAL A 2 -4.46 -8.56 16.31
CA VAL A 2 -3.15 -7.93 16.08
C VAL A 2 -2.91 -7.91 14.57
N VAL A 3 -2.40 -6.81 14.04
CA VAL A 3 -2.08 -6.65 12.61
C VAL A 3 -0.61 -6.25 12.49
N ALA A 4 0.13 -6.98 11.66
CA ALA A 4 1.46 -6.59 11.21
C ALA A 4 1.33 -6.00 9.79
N ILE A 5 1.88 -4.81 9.59
CA ILE A 5 1.91 -4.12 8.29
C ILE A 5 3.37 -3.96 7.88
N ASP A 6 3.69 -4.41 6.67
CA ASP A 6 4.99 -4.19 6.04
C ASP A 6 4.81 -3.22 4.88
N PHE A 7 5.30 -1.99 5.05
CA PHE A 7 5.58 -1.13 3.91
C PHE A 7 7.00 -1.43 3.46
N GLY A 8 7.16 -2.26 2.42
CA GLY A 8 8.47 -2.54 1.83
C GLY A 8 8.93 -1.42 0.91
N THR A 9 10.07 -1.60 0.25
CA THR A 9 10.54 -0.64 -0.76
C THR A 9 9.77 -0.81 -2.06
N THR A 10 9.68 -2.06 -2.56
CA THR A 10 8.94 -2.38 -3.78
C THR A 10 7.51 -2.81 -3.50
N TYR A 11 7.31 -3.69 -2.53
CA TYR A 11 6.00 -4.25 -2.22
C TYR A 11 5.67 -4.11 -0.74
N SER A 12 4.38 -3.95 -0.46
CA SER A 12 3.80 -3.89 0.87
C SER A 12 2.90 -5.10 1.11
N SER A 13 2.65 -5.43 2.37
CA SER A 13 1.74 -6.50 2.76
C SER A 13 1.19 -6.26 4.16
N TRP A 14 0.21 -7.06 4.55
CA TRP A 14 -0.19 -7.15 5.94
C TRP A 14 -0.66 -8.55 6.29
N ALA A 15 -0.55 -8.87 7.56
CA ALA A 15 -1.02 -10.12 8.16
C ALA A 15 -1.73 -9.80 9.47
N CYS A 16 -2.76 -10.59 9.83
CA CYS A 16 -3.42 -10.44 11.11
C CYS A 16 -3.61 -11.77 11.85
N SER A 17 -3.73 -11.65 13.16
CA SER A 17 -4.12 -12.74 14.06
C SER A 17 -5.33 -12.30 14.87
N MET A 18 -6.37 -13.13 14.83
CA MET A 18 -7.58 -12.95 15.64
C MET A 18 -7.39 -13.60 17.00
N ARG A 19 -7.93 -12.99 18.05
CA ARG A 19 -7.70 -13.47 19.43
C ARG A 19 -8.22 -14.89 19.65
N HIS A 20 -9.45 -15.18 19.21
CA HIS A 20 -10.04 -16.51 19.38
C HIS A 20 -9.26 -17.57 18.60
N GLU A 21 -8.84 -17.27 17.36
CA GLU A 21 -8.02 -18.20 16.56
C GLU A 21 -6.63 -18.41 17.14
N TYR A 22 -6.05 -17.38 17.76
CA TYR A 22 -4.75 -17.46 18.44
C TYR A 22 -4.83 -18.33 19.71
N GLU A 23 -5.91 -18.20 20.48
CA GLU A 23 -6.15 -19.00 21.69
C GLU A 23 -6.28 -20.50 21.35
N GLU A 24 -6.84 -20.84 20.18
CA GLU A 24 -6.94 -22.22 19.68
C GLU A 24 -5.66 -22.72 18.98
N ASN A 25 -5.07 -21.88 18.12
CA ASN A 25 -3.84 -22.16 17.38
C ASN A 25 -3.00 -20.88 17.21
N PRO A 26 -1.98 -20.67 18.07
CA PRO A 26 -1.13 -19.49 18.03
C PRO A 26 -0.40 -19.23 16.71
N THR A 27 -0.28 -20.26 15.85
CA THR A 27 0.40 -20.16 14.54
C THR A 27 -0.55 -19.81 13.38
N LYS A 28 -1.86 -19.73 13.62
CA LYS A 28 -2.83 -19.39 12.59
C LYS A 28 -2.78 -17.89 12.31
N ILE A 29 -2.27 -17.52 11.14
CA ILE A 29 -2.12 -16.14 10.69
C ILE A 29 -2.89 -15.96 9.38
N TYR A 30 -3.74 -14.95 9.31
CA TYR A 30 -4.37 -14.53 8.08
C TYR A 30 -3.44 -13.61 7.30
N VAL A 31 -3.19 -13.94 6.04
CA VAL A 31 -2.41 -13.11 5.12
C VAL A 31 -3.32 -12.75 3.95
N ARG A 32 -3.42 -11.45 3.64
CA ARG A 32 -4.20 -11.01 2.48
C ARG A 32 -3.51 -11.47 1.20
N GLN A 33 -4.27 -12.14 0.34
CA GLN A 33 -3.90 -12.34 -1.06
C GLN A 33 -4.47 -11.20 -1.90
N TRP A 34 -3.63 -10.63 -2.74
CA TRP A 34 -3.94 -9.59 -3.71
C TRP A 34 -3.93 -10.19 -5.11
N ILE A 35 -4.72 -9.60 -6.00
CA ILE A 35 -4.79 -9.99 -7.41
C ILE A 35 -4.17 -8.86 -8.22
N GLY A 36 -3.10 -9.17 -8.95
CA GLY A 36 -2.47 -8.28 -9.92
C GLY A 36 -2.48 -8.95 -11.28
N GLY A 37 -3.41 -8.56 -12.15
CA GLY A 37 -3.68 -9.29 -13.39
C GLY A 37 -4.10 -10.75 -13.10
N GLU A 38 -3.40 -11.71 -13.70
CA GLU A 38 -3.68 -13.15 -13.53
C GLU A 38 -2.97 -13.79 -12.31
N HIS A 39 -2.20 -13.01 -11.54
CA HIS A 39 -1.37 -13.53 -10.45
C HIS A 39 -1.93 -13.20 -9.07
N PHE A 40 -1.92 -14.21 -8.19
CA PHE A 40 -2.19 -14.06 -6.76
C PHE A 40 -0.88 -13.85 -6.00
N SER A 41 -0.85 -12.85 -5.12
CA SER A 41 0.33 -12.52 -4.34
C SER A 41 -0.05 -12.08 -2.93
N PRO A 42 0.69 -12.50 -1.87
CA PRO A 42 0.50 -11.97 -0.52
C PRO A 42 0.99 -10.51 -0.38
N LYS A 43 1.55 -9.96 -1.46
CA LYS A 43 2.16 -8.64 -1.52
C LYS A 43 1.49 -7.81 -2.61
N VAL A 44 1.48 -6.50 -2.40
CA VAL A 44 0.90 -5.50 -3.30
C VAL A 44 1.94 -4.39 -3.54
N PRO A 45 2.00 -3.73 -4.71
CA PRO A 45 2.95 -2.65 -4.94
C PRO A 45 2.93 -1.56 -3.86
N THR A 46 4.11 -1.03 -3.52
CA THR A 46 4.22 0.10 -2.59
C THR A 46 4.00 1.40 -3.35
N THR A 47 2.76 1.57 -3.80
CA THR A 47 2.36 2.60 -4.74
C THR A 47 1.13 3.31 -4.21
N VAL A 48 1.11 4.65 -4.32
CA VAL A 48 -0.06 5.47 -3.95
C VAL A 48 -0.42 6.42 -5.07
N LEU A 49 -1.72 6.61 -5.25
CA LEU A 49 -2.30 7.64 -6.09
C LEU A 49 -3.07 8.61 -5.19
N ILE A 50 -2.73 9.89 -5.27
CA ILE A 50 -3.34 10.98 -4.49
C ILE A 50 -4.02 11.94 -5.47
N ARG A 51 -5.22 12.38 -5.09
CA ARG A 51 -6.02 13.33 -5.86
C ARG A 51 -5.29 14.65 -6.08
N PRO A 52 -5.74 15.48 -7.05
CA PRO A 52 -5.15 16.79 -7.30
C PRO A 52 -5.13 17.76 -6.11
N ASP A 53 -5.94 17.52 -5.07
CA ASP A 53 -5.89 18.27 -3.81
C ASP A 53 -4.62 18.02 -2.97
N GLY A 54 -3.81 17.03 -3.35
CA GLY A 54 -2.54 16.67 -2.71
C GLY A 54 -2.69 16.04 -1.32
N LYS A 55 -3.92 15.70 -0.89
CA LYS A 55 -4.21 15.22 0.47
C LYS A 55 -5.06 13.96 0.48
N THR A 56 -5.99 13.83 -0.47
CA THR A 56 -6.92 12.70 -0.50
C THR A 56 -6.26 11.52 -1.20
N LEU A 57 -6.04 10.44 -0.46
CA LEU A 57 -5.64 9.15 -1.03
C LEU A 57 -6.79 8.64 -1.91
N GLU A 58 -6.49 8.39 -3.18
CA GLU A 58 -7.44 7.80 -4.12
C GLU A 58 -7.34 6.28 -4.11
N ALA A 59 -6.13 5.75 -4.19
CA ALA A 59 -5.88 4.33 -4.27
C ALA A 59 -4.47 3.96 -3.78
N PHE A 60 -4.30 2.69 -3.43
CA PHE A 60 -3.02 2.09 -3.03
C PHE A 60 -2.79 0.80 -3.82
N GLY A 61 -1.54 0.48 -4.14
CA GLY A 61 -1.19 -0.82 -4.70
C GLY A 61 -1.59 -0.99 -6.15
N TYR A 62 -2.02 -2.20 -6.53
CA TYR A 62 -2.46 -2.49 -7.91
C TYR A 62 -3.56 -1.53 -8.37
N GLU A 63 -4.52 -1.19 -7.50
CA GLU A 63 -5.57 -0.22 -7.83
C GLU A 63 -5.03 1.18 -8.16
N ALA A 64 -3.91 1.58 -7.54
CA ALA A 64 -3.26 2.84 -7.86
C ALA A 64 -2.57 2.80 -9.22
N GLU A 65 -1.96 1.66 -9.58
CA GLU A 65 -1.34 1.43 -10.89
C GLU A 65 -2.40 1.45 -12.00
N ASP A 66 -3.48 0.68 -11.83
CA ASP A 66 -4.58 0.57 -12.79
C ASP A 66 -5.25 1.94 -13.02
N ARG A 67 -5.66 2.64 -11.96
CA ARG A 67 -6.29 3.97 -12.08
C ARG A 67 -5.37 5.01 -12.68
N TYR A 68 -4.08 4.96 -12.36
CA TYR A 68 -3.14 5.89 -12.95
C TYR A 68 -2.95 5.62 -14.45
N ALA A 69 -2.94 4.35 -14.87
CA ALA A 69 -2.91 3.99 -16.28
C ALA A 69 -4.14 4.54 -17.02
N ASP A 70 -5.34 4.37 -16.48
CA ASP A 70 -6.58 4.93 -17.04
C ASP A 70 -6.48 6.47 -17.19
N LEU A 71 -5.98 7.17 -16.15
CA LEU A 71 -5.76 8.61 -16.19
C LEU A 71 -4.71 9.04 -17.22
N VAL A 72 -3.73 8.19 -17.51
CA VAL A 72 -2.72 8.43 -18.56
C VAL A 72 -3.35 8.30 -19.94
N GLU A 73 -4.14 7.25 -20.18
CA GLU A 73 -4.88 7.04 -21.42
C GLU A 73 -5.85 8.19 -21.71
N GLU A 74 -6.52 8.71 -20.69
CA GLU A 74 -7.42 9.86 -20.80
C GLU A 74 -6.70 11.22 -20.84
N GLY A 75 -5.38 11.26 -20.66
CA GLY A 75 -4.60 12.51 -20.62
C GLY A 75 -4.85 13.39 -19.38
N LYS A 76 -5.46 12.86 -18.33
CA LYS A 76 -5.83 13.59 -17.09
C LYS A 76 -4.83 13.42 -15.94
N HIS A 77 -3.85 12.54 -16.07
CA HIS A 77 -2.87 12.21 -15.02
C HIS A 77 -2.03 13.40 -14.49
N LYS A 78 -1.84 14.47 -15.28
CA LYS A 78 -0.88 15.55 -14.96
C LYS A 78 -1.16 16.29 -13.65
N CYS A 79 -2.42 16.36 -13.23
CA CYS A 79 -2.80 17.02 -11.97
C CYS A 79 -2.82 16.06 -10.78
N TRP A 80 -2.58 14.76 -10.98
CA TRP A 80 -2.56 13.75 -9.94
C TRP A 80 -1.16 13.53 -9.40
N TYR A 81 -1.05 13.07 -8.16
CA TYR A 81 0.23 12.70 -7.57
C TYR A 81 0.33 11.18 -7.47
N TYR A 82 1.19 10.61 -8.30
CA TYR A 82 1.47 9.18 -8.36
C TYR A 82 2.88 8.90 -7.81
N PHE A 83 2.98 8.05 -6.80
CA PHE A 83 4.24 7.71 -6.16
C PHE A 83 4.44 6.20 -6.07
N GLU A 84 5.35 5.69 -6.89
CA GLU A 84 5.86 4.34 -6.77
C GLU A 84 7.02 4.28 -5.78
N LYS A 85 7.13 3.14 -5.08
CA LYS A 85 8.19 2.87 -4.10
C LYS A 85 8.32 4.02 -3.09
N PHE A 86 7.19 4.57 -2.64
CA PHE A 86 7.15 5.82 -1.89
C PHE A 86 7.94 5.76 -0.58
N LYS A 87 8.18 4.58 0.00
CA LYS A 87 9.07 4.39 1.14
C LYS A 87 10.45 5.00 0.92
N MET A 88 11.00 4.90 -0.30
CA MET A 88 12.29 5.48 -0.63
C MET A 88 12.24 7.01 -0.70
N LYS A 89 11.09 7.58 -1.10
CA LYS A 89 10.87 9.03 -1.06
C LYS A 89 10.81 9.54 0.38
N ILE A 90 10.19 8.78 1.29
CA ILE A 90 10.15 9.12 2.72
C ILE A 90 11.54 8.98 3.35
N PHE A 91 12.26 7.88 3.10
CA PHE A 91 13.59 7.64 3.67
C PHE A 91 14.59 8.76 3.33
N ASN A 92 14.53 9.27 2.11
CA ASN A 92 15.41 10.35 1.66
C ASN A 92 15.00 11.74 2.19
N ASN A 93 13.83 11.87 2.80
CA ASN A 93 13.39 13.10 3.44
C ASN A 93 13.80 13.07 4.92
N LYS A 94 14.53 14.10 5.39
CA LYS A 94 14.82 14.26 6.82
C LYS A 94 13.50 14.39 7.58
N VAL A 95 13.06 13.30 8.21
CA VAL A 95 11.94 13.32 9.15
C VAL A 95 12.36 14.18 10.34
N ARG A 96 11.70 15.33 10.54
CA ARG A 96 11.84 16.08 11.79
C ARG A 96 11.12 15.29 12.87
N ILE A 97 11.88 14.62 13.74
CA ILE A 97 11.32 14.07 14.97
C ILE A 97 10.95 15.26 15.84
N ILE A 98 9.66 15.46 16.04
CA ILE A 98 9.16 16.40 17.05
C ILE A 98 9.14 15.59 18.34
N PRO A 99 9.99 15.88 19.33
CA PRO A 99 9.94 15.20 20.61
C PRO A 99 8.58 15.44 21.25
N MET A 100 8.03 14.38 21.85
CA MET A 100 6.77 14.36 22.58
C MET A 100 6.93 14.97 23.96
#